data_AF-A0A1Y4VZU7-F1
#
_entry.id   AF-A0A1Y4VZU7-F1
#
_cell.length_a   1.000
_cell.length_b   1.000
_cell.length_c   1.000
_cell.angle_alpha   90.00
_cell.angle_beta   90.00
_cell.angle_gamma   90.00
#
_symmetry.space_group_name_H-M   'P 1'
#
loop_
_entity.id
_entity.type
_entity.pdbx_description
1 polymer ?
#
loop_
_entity_poly.entity_id
_entity_poly.type
_entity_poly.pdbx_seq_one_letter_code
_entity_poly.pdbx_strand_id
1 'polypeptide(L)'
;MKLKRIALSIVAGAALMVPAALTGQSQNSSIVQASTLKDKITFVKSYSQPMLYNKNGKSIANKNEINFNKPIRFYGQPTIIQGPKVNAFIYLNGMPQSIIKGNTYADLGDGGYINMKAVGSYNWNSNEIGLIKNAYVYNSKGQRLSTYRGRKAYLTKGSKIKYVGKSWVTYPDSYFNLGSGIYVKSNNVNTMNGKGVLKLNTNTAIYNKKGQRISFNGQRVLPKYSIVNYAGKRRAKTKSDDYYYTNLSGSKSYAVKNYKIKGQDYYYIGKGAYIKAINVGRINGNPVFRDGGATTIVPQMDLFIYNSKLKKTKQSVKKGQKIRALDPVILGSGDIAQLFYRIKGTSNYVSWGDYSEYGFEDDAYVGNFNFRVRLNPIKTIETAATRAAEELD
;
A
#
# COMPACT_ATOMS: atom_id res chain seq x y z
N MET A 1 6.95 70.83 -62.15
CA MET A 1 8.06 71.31 -61.30
C MET A 1 8.90 70.11 -60.85
N LYS A 2 10.22 70.11 -61.10
CA LYS A 2 11.25 69.09 -60.76
C LYS A 2 10.88 67.58 -60.89
N LEU A 3 11.16 67.02 -62.06
CA LEU A 3 11.54 65.60 -62.25
C LEU A 3 12.99 65.36 -61.77
N LYS A 4 13.29 64.15 -61.28
CA LYS A 4 14.53 63.38 -61.55
C LYS A 4 14.13 61.89 -61.61
N ARG A 5 14.02 61.31 -62.81
CA ARG A 5 15.05 60.76 -63.71
C ARG A 5 15.60 59.38 -63.28
N ILE A 6 15.28 58.43 -64.16
CA ILE A 6 15.63 57.01 -64.24
C ILE A 6 17.16 56.79 -64.36
N ALA A 7 17.63 55.64 -63.89
CA ALA A 7 18.74 54.90 -64.51
C ALA A 7 18.34 53.42 -64.64
N LEU A 8 18.48 52.88 -65.85
CA LEU A 8 18.20 51.48 -66.24
C LEU A 8 19.54 50.75 -66.48
N SER A 9 19.47 49.43 -66.76
CA SER A 9 20.47 48.55 -67.41
C SER A 9 21.28 47.61 -66.49
N ILE A 10 21.68 46.37 -66.88
CA ILE A 10 21.23 45.51 -68.00
C ILE A 10 21.37 43.99 -67.70
N VAL A 11 20.34 43.23 -68.08
CA VAL A 11 20.26 41.85 -68.61
C VAL A 11 21.45 40.87 -68.52
N ALA A 12 21.21 39.70 -67.91
CA ALA A 12 21.31 38.33 -68.49
C ALA A 12 20.99 37.27 -67.40
N GLY A 13 20.34 36.12 -67.64
CA GLY A 13 19.75 35.60 -68.87
C GLY A 13 19.85 34.07 -68.95
N ALA A 14 18.92 33.32 -68.33
CA ALA A 14 18.66 31.89 -68.61
C ALA A 14 17.26 31.51 -68.08
N ALA A 15 16.49 30.73 -68.83
CA ALA A 15 15.08 30.48 -68.56
C ALA A 15 14.76 28.98 -68.49
N LEU A 16 13.60 28.67 -67.88
CA LEU A 16 12.81 27.44 -68.03
C LEU A 16 13.46 26.10 -67.63
N MET A 17 12.92 25.47 -66.59
CA MET A 17 11.85 24.47 -66.78
C MET A 17 11.24 24.03 -65.45
N VAL A 18 9.91 23.92 -65.40
CA VAL A 18 9.17 23.23 -64.33
C VAL A 18 8.92 21.79 -64.79
N PRO A 19 9.16 20.79 -63.93
CA PRO A 19 8.35 19.58 -63.99
C PRO A 19 7.66 19.26 -62.66
N ALA A 20 6.36 18.95 -62.80
CA ALA A 20 5.58 17.94 -62.09
C ALA A 20 5.70 17.78 -60.56
N ALA A 21 4.53 17.76 -59.91
CA ALA A 21 4.39 17.36 -58.52
C ALA A 21 4.90 15.93 -58.28
N LEU A 22 5.75 15.76 -57.26
CA LEU A 22 5.97 14.49 -56.59
C LEU A 22 5.42 14.57 -55.17
N THR A 23 4.48 13.67 -54.87
CA THR A 23 3.75 13.56 -53.61
C THR A 23 4.65 13.03 -52.49
N GLY A 24 5.53 13.88 -51.98
CA GLY A 24 6.33 13.61 -50.79
C GLY A 24 5.48 13.70 -49.52
N GLN A 25 5.18 12.56 -48.90
CA GLN A 25 4.56 12.53 -47.56
C GLN A 25 5.40 13.36 -46.58
N SER A 26 4.81 14.43 -46.05
CA SER A 26 5.37 15.11 -44.88
C SER A 26 5.40 14.12 -43.71
N GLN A 27 6.59 13.59 -43.43
CA GLN A 27 6.92 12.98 -42.16
C GLN A 27 6.78 14.08 -41.10
N ASN A 28 5.57 14.21 -40.53
CA ASN A 28 5.31 15.00 -39.34
C ASN A 28 6.13 14.41 -38.19
N SER A 29 7.39 14.84 -38.10
CA SER A 29 8.26 14.68 -36.95
C SER A 29 7.55 15.32 -35.77
N SER A 30 6.88 14.49 -34.98
CA SER A 30 6.05 14.95 -33.88
C SER A 30 6.95 15.57 -32.84
N ILE A 31 7.07 16.90 -32.88
CA ILE A 31 7.73 17.72 -31.87
C ILE A 31 7.08 17.35 -30.55
N VAL A 32 7.79 16.55 -29.74
CA VAL A 32 7.27 16.06 -28.47
C VAL A 32 7.22 17.24 -27.51
N GLN A 33 6.08 17.93 -27.49
CA GLN A 33 5.83 19.00 -26.53
C GLN A 33 6.17 18.48 -25.13
N ALA A 34 7.15 19.12 -24.50
CA ALA A 34 7.54 18.80 -23.14
C ALA A 34 6.31 18.95 -22.25
N SER A 35 5.97 17.88 -21.51
CA SER A 35 4.78 17.91 -20.65
C SER A 35 4.88 19.09 -19.68
N THR A 36 3.87 19.95 -19.69
CA THR A 36 3.72 21.08 -18.74
C THR A 36 3.60 20.62 -17.27
N LEU A 37 3.53 19.31 -17.06
CA LEU A 37 3.50 18.60 -15.78
C LEU A 37 4.85 17.94 -15.41
N LYS A 38 5.94 18.19 -16.14
CA LYS A 38 7.30 17.79 -15.73
C LYS A 38 7.61 18.35 -14.35
N ASP A 39 8.17 17.50 -13.49
CA ASP A 39 8.51 17.77 -12.09
C ASP A 39 7.31 18.26 -11.27
N LYS A 40 6.10 17.79 -11.63
CA LYS A 40 4.84 18.02 -10.91
C LYS A 40 4.10 16.73 -10.56
N ILE A 41 3.36 16.78 -9.45
CA ILE A 41 2.40 15.77 -9.00
C ILE A 41 0.98 16.34 -8.97
N THR A 42 -0.01 15.44 -9.09
CA THR A 42 -1.42 15.73 -8.78
C THR A 42 -1.94 14.72 -7.76
N PHE A 43 -3.03 15.06 -7.06
CA PHE A 43 -3.63 14.21 -6.04
C PHE A 43 -5.00 13.68 -6.48
N VAL A 44 -5.44 12.56 -5.91
CA VAL A 44 -6.84 12.15 -5.97
C VAL A 44 -7.68 13.12 -5.15
N LYS A 45 -8.96 13.28 -5.52
CA LYS A 45 -9.92 13.95 -4.64
C LYS A 45 -10.20 13.03 -3.44
N SER A 46 -9.97 13.54 -2.24
CA SER A 46 -10.26 12.92 -0.94
C SER A 46 -11.07 13.90 -0.08
N TYR A 47 -11.74 13.39 0.96
CA TYR A 47 -12.46 14.25 1.93
C TYR A 47 -11.51 15.14 2.73
N SER A 48 -10.32 14.61 3.06
CA SER A 48 -9.23 15.33 3.71
C SER A 48 -8.24 15.92 2.69
N GLN A 49 -7.66 17.08 3.01
CA GLN A 49 -6.49 17.60 2.28
C GLN A 49 -5.23 16.80 2.66
N PRO A 50 -4.30 16.53 1.74
CA PRO A 50 -3.05 15.83 2.07
C PRO A 50 -2.24 16.55 3.15
N MET A 51 -1.93 15.83 4.23
CA MET A 51 -1.08 16.37 5.31
C MET A 51 0.35 16.65 4.83
N LEU A 52 0.95 17.69 5.40
CA LEU A 52 2.35 18.05 5.20
C LEU A 52 3.24 17.52 6.33
N TYR A 53 4.51 17.27 5.99
CA TYR A 53 5.50 16.65 6.86
C TYR A 53 6.86 17.34 6.71
N ASN A 54 7.73 17.20 7.71
CA ASN A 54 9.15 17.57 7.59
C ASN A 54 10.02 16.38 7.11
N LYS A 55 11.33 16.60 6.94
CA LYS A 55 12.30 15.56 6.49
C LYS A 55 12.37 14.30 7.38
N ASN A 56 11.86 14.37 8.62
CA ASN A 56 11.81 13.24 9.56
C ASN A 56 10.42 12.56 9.58
N GLY A 57 9.47 13.03 8.76
CA GLY A 57 8.11 12.50 8.69
C GLY A 57 7.23 12.89 9.88
N LYS A 58 7.63 13.88 10.69
CA LYS A 58 6.72 14.52 11.66
C LYS A 58 5.79 15.44 10.88
N SER A 59 4.49 15.38 11.16
CA SER A 59 3.51 16.30 10.57
C SER A 59 3.83 17.75 10.94
N ILE A 60 3.56 18.66 10.01
CA ILE A 60 3.54 20.10 10.24
C ILE A 60 2.12 20.60 10.03
N ALA A 61 1.72 21.65 10.77
CA ALA A 61 0.41 22.25 10.60
C ALA A 61 0.20 22.70 9.14
N ASN A 62 -1.03 22.61 8.65
CA ASN A 62 -1.35 22.94 7.27
C ASN A 62 -0.90 24.37 6.95
N LYS A 63 0.08 24.50 6.04
CA LYS A 63 0.32 25.77 5.38
C LYS A 63 -0.79 25.97 4.36
N ASN A 64 -1.65 26.96 4.61
CA ASN A 64 -2.76 27.36 3.73
C ASN A 64 -2.30 27.77 2.31
N GLU A 65 -0.98 27.89 2.10
CA GLU A 65 -0.30 28.20 0.85
C GLU A 65 -0.40 27.07 -0.23
N ILE A 66 -0.60 25.80 0.15
CA ILE A 66 -0.54 24.68 -0.80
C ILE A 66 -1.93 24.29 -1.32
N ASN A 67 -2.23 24.67 -2.56
CA ASN A 67 -3.47 24.30 -3.25
C ASN A 67 -3.34 22.94 -3.98
N PHE A 68 -3.73 21.86 -3.29
CA PHE A 68 -3.70 20.48 -3.81
C PHE A 68 -4.65 20.19 -4.99
N ASN A 69 -5.56 21.11 -5.32
CA ASN A 69 -6.39 21.00 -6.53
C ASN A 69 -5.61 21.37 -7.81
N LYS A 70 -4.41 21.95 -7.70
CA LYS A 70 -3.53 22.29 -8.82
C LYS A 70 -2.31 21.35 -8.85
N PRO A 71 -1.66 21.15 -10.02
CA PRO A 71 -0.40 20.40 -10.08
C PRO A 71 0.73 21.09 -9.29
N ILE A 72 1.27 20.39 -8.29
CA ILE A 72 2.30 20.90 -7.37
C ILE A 72 3.68 20.48 -7.84
N ARG A 73 4.67 21.38 -7.81
CA ARG A 73 6.08 21.06 -8.10
C ARG A 73 6.69 20.18 -7.01
N PHE A 74 7.56 19.24 -7.40
CA PHE A 74 8.40 18.48 -6.47
C PHE A 74 9.86 18.50 -6.92
N TYR A 75 10.77 18.20 -5.99
CA TYR A 75 12.21 18.29 -6.20
C TYR A 75 12.92 16.96 -5.95
N GLY A 76 13.75 16.53 -6.89
CA GLY A 76 14.50 15.27 -6.81
C GLY A 76 13.61 14.03 -6.98
N GLN A 77 14.11 12.87 -6.55
CA GLN A 77 13.33 11.63 -6.52
C GLN A 77 12.55 11.49 -5.21
N PRO A 78 11.38 10.84 -5.21
CA PRO A 78 10.65 10.50 -3.99
C PRO A 78 11.53 9.66 -3.04
N THR A 79 11.55 10.02 -1.77
CA THR A 79 12.41 9.37 -0.76
C THR A 79 11.59 8.59 0.26
N ILE A 80 12.16 7.52 0.84
CA ILE A 80 11.53 6.75 1.91
C ILE A 80 11.89 7.40 3.25
N ILE A 81 10.92 8.00 3.93
CA ILE A 81 11.10 8.55 5.27
C ILE A 81 10.48 7.56 6.26
N GLN A 82 11.24 7.19 7.30
CA GLN A 82 10.78 6.24 8.33
C GLN A 82 9.59 6.74 9.15
N GLY A 83 9.44 8.06 9.28
CA GLY A 83 8.49 8.69 10.18
C GLY A 83 8.97 8.70 11.65
N PRO A 84 8.25 9.37 12.54
CA PRO A 84 8.51 9.36 13.97
C PRO A 84 8.31 7.95 14.54
N LYS A 85 8.97 7.68 15.67
CA LYS A 85 8.62 6.54 16.52
C LYS A 85 7.25 6.81 17.13
N VAL A 86 6.32 5.87 16.96
CA VAL A 86 4.99 5.88 17.57
C VAL A 86 4.79 4.60 18.38
N ASN A 87 3.85 4.59 19.32
CA ASN A 87 3.58 3.39 20.12
C ASN A 87 3.13 2.24 19.20
N ALA A 88 3.71 1.05 19.35
CA ALA A 88 3.48 -0.09 18.48
C ALA A 88 2.06 -0.69 18.57
N PHE A 89 1.28 -0.26 19.57
CA PHE A 89 -0.05 -0.80 19.88
C PHE A 89 -1.19 0.21 19.65
N ILE A 90 -0.88 1.41 19.12
CA ILE A 90 -1.83 2.52 18.94
C ILE A 90 -3.06 2.15 18.10
N TYR A 91 -2.89 1.31 17.08
CA TYR A 91 -3.97 0.84 16.20
C TYR A 91 -4.33 -0.64 16.43
N LEU A 92 -3.81 -1.28 17.49
CA LEU A 92 -3.80 -2.74 17.67
C LEU A 92 -4.35 -3.16 19.03
N ASN A 93 -5.64 -2.92 19.28
CA ASN A 93 -6.33 -3.22 20.54
C ASN A 93 -5.63 -2.65 21.80
N GLY A 94 -4.83 -1.60 21.63
CA GLY A 94 -4.31 -0.73 22.69
C GLY A 94 -3.23 -1.28 23.62
N MET A 95 -2.68 -2.49 23.42
CA MET A 95 -1.59 -3.05 24.25
C MET A 95 -0.84 -4.24 23.60
N PRO A 96 0.31 -4.68 24.13
CA PRO A 96 0.98 -5.91 23.67
C PRO A 96 0.15 -7.17 23.99
N GLN A 97 -0.20 -7.96 22.97
CA GLN A 97 -1.01 -9.17 23.12
C GLN A 97 -0.36 -10.39 22.45
N SER A 98 -0.60 -11.57 23.03
CA SER A 98 -0.25 -12.88 22.47
C SER A 98 -1.39 -13.87 22.67
N ILE A 99 -1.55 -14.81 21.74
CA ILE A 99 -2.54 -15.89 21.86
C ILE A 99 -1.82 -17.19 22.24
N ILE A 100 -2.26 -17.81 23.34
CA ILE A 100 -1.69 -19.04 23.88
C ILE A 100 -2.85 -20.00 24.20
N LYS A 101 -2.86 -21.17 23.54
CA LYS A 101 -3.88 -22.23 23.73
C LYS A 101 -5.32 -21.69 23.69
N GLY A 102 -5.63 -20.86 22.69
CA GLY A 102 -6.96 -20.26 22.51
C GLY A 102 -7.34 -19.11 23.46
N ASN A 103 -6.43 -18.66 24.32
CA ASN A 103 -6.67 -17.56 25.26
C ASN A 103 -5.77 -16.37 24.93
N THR A 104 -6.29 -15.15 25.08
CA THR A 104 -5.50 -13.91 24.95
C THR A 104 -4.75 -13.62 26.25
N TYR A 105 -3.48 -13.29 26.13
CA TYR A 105 -2.62 -12.81 27.21
C TYR A 105 -2.04 -11.44 26.85
N ALA A 106 -1.83 -10.59 27.85
CA ALA A 106 -0.90 -9.48 27.72
C ALA A 106 0.53 -10.04 27.74
N ASP A 107 1.33 -9.66 26.76
CA ASP A 107 2.74 -10.01 26.67
C ASP A 107 3.57 -8.99 27.47
N LEU A 108 4.45 -9.45 28.35
CA LEU A 108 5.30 -8.59 29.17
C LEU A 108 6.64 -8.24 28.48
N GLY A 109 6.95 -8.89 27.35
CA GLY A 109 8.07 -8.58 26.45
C GLY A 109 9.37 -9.34 26.73
N ASP A 110 9.41 -10.13 27.79
CA ASP A 110 10.54 -10.93 28.29
C ASP A 110 10.15 -12.42 28.50
N GLY A 111 9.09 -12.87 27.84
CA GLY A 111 8.58 -14.25 27.93
C GLY A 111 7.60 -14.50 29.08
N GLY A 112 7.30 -13.49 29.90
CA GLY A 112 6.17 -13.50 30.83
C GLY A 112 4.86 -13.10 30.15
N TYR A 113 3.76 -13.79 30.50
CA TYR A 113 2.42 -13.55 29.98
C TYR A 113 1.39 -13.48 31.11
N ILE A 114 0.47 -12.50 31.06
CA ILE A 114 -0.63 -12.35 32.03
C ILE A 114 -1.95 -12.59 31.30
N ASN A 115 -2.86 -13.39 31.87
CA ASN A 115 -4.17 -13.62 31.25
C ASN A 115 -4.93 -12.30 31.11
N MET A 116 -5.43 -11.99 29.91
CA MET A 116 -6.03 -10.68 29.61
C MET A 116 -7.23 -10.35 30.51
N LYS A 117 -7.94 -11.37 31.06
CA LYS A 117 -9.06 -11.19 32.00
C LYS A 117 -8.67 -10.54 33.35
N ALA A 118 -7.38 -10.41 33.65
CA ALA A 118 -6.85 -9.74 34.84
C ALA A 118 -6.30 -8.33 34.57
N VAL A 119 -6.17 -7.94 33.29
CA VAL A 119 -5.65 -6.63 32.86
C VAL A 119 -6.81 -5.66 32.70
N GLY A 120 -6.63 -4.41 33.14
CA GLY A 120 -7.62 -3.34 32.97
C GLY A 120 -7.13 -2.13 32.17
N SER A 121 -5.82 -1.92 32.03
CA SER A 121 -5.27 -0.79 31.29
C SER A 121 -3.84 -1.02 30.80
N TYR A 122 -3.43 -0.24 29.81
CA TYR A 122 -2.03 -0.09 29.39
C TYR A 122 -1.71 1.40 29.26
N ASN A 123 -0.69 1.88 29.97
CA ASN A 123 -0.18 3.24 29.85
C ASN A 123 0.96 3.27 28.83
N TRP A 124 0.76 4.02 27.75
CA TRP A 124 1.64 4.02 26.58
C TRP A 124 2.88 4.89 26.75
N ASN A 125 2.87 5.79 27.75
CA ASN A 125 3.97 6.69 28.09
C ASN A 125 4.97 5.99 29.03
N SER A 126 4.47 5.32 30.07
CA SER A 126 5.30 4.55 31.02
C SER A 126 5.55 3.10 30.58
N ASN A 127 4.81 2.59 29.60
CA ASN A 127 4.76 1.19 29.18
C ASN A 127 4.36 0.26 30.34
N GLU A 128 3.30 0.62 31.07
CA GLU A 128 2.82 -0.13 32.24
C GLU A 128 1.46 -0.77 31.98
N ILE A 129 1.32 -2.03 32.37
CA ILE A 129 0.07 -2.81 32.32
C ILE A 129 -0.55 -2.79 33.73
N GLY A 130 -1.77 -2.27 33.86
CA GLY A 130 -2.51 -2.19 35.13
C GLY A 130 -3.38 -3.42 35.37
N LEU A 131 -3.31 -4.00 36.56
CA LEU A 131 -4.08 -5.20 36.95
C LEU A 131 -5.35 -4.86 37.74
N ILE A 132 -6.49 -5.40 37.28
CA ILE A 132 -7.79 -5.30 37.96
C ILE A 132 -8.15 -6.53 38.78
N LYS A 133 -7.38 -7.62 38.64
CA LYS A 133 -7.50 -8.87 39.41
C LYS A 133 -6.12 -9.40 39.77
N ASN A 134 -6.04 -10.23 40.80
CA ASN A 134 -4.84 -11.02 41.09
C ASN A 134 -4.55 -11.94 39.89
N ALA A 135 -3.28 -12.10 39.56
CA ALA A 135 -2.85 -12.82 38.37
C ALA A 135 -1.59 -13.66 38.60
N TYR A 136 -1.49 -14.76 37.86
CA TYR A 136 -0.24 -15.51 37.70
C TYR A 136 0.47 -15.11 36.41
N VAL A 137 1.79 -15.22 36.39
CA VAL A 137 2.58 -15.11 35.16
C VAL A 137 2.76 -16.49 34.55
N TYR A 138 2.58 -16.58 33.23
CA TYR A 138 2.71 -17.80 32.44
C TYR A 138 3.87 -17.67 31.45
N ASN A 139 4.38 -18.80 30.97
CA ASN A 139 5.29 -18.84 29.82
C ASN A 139 4.54 -18.95 28.48
N SER A 140 5.26 -18.91 27.36
CA SER A 140 4.71 -19.01 26.00
C SER A 140 3.98 -20.33 25.71
N LYS A 141 4.19 -21.38 26.51
CA LYS A 141 3.49 -22.68 26.45
C LYS A 141 2.20 -22.68 27.29
N GLY A 142 1.87 -21.57 27.96
CA GLY A 142 0.73 -21.44 28.87
C GLY A 142 0.89 -22.19 30.18
N GLN A 143 2.13 -22.51 30.58
CA GLN A 143 2.43 -23.07 31.90
C GLN A 143 2.66 -21.93 32.86
N ARG A 144 2.08 -22.02 34.07
CA ARG A 144 2.31 -21.04 35.14
C ARG A 144 3.77 -21.12 35.60
N LEU A 145 4.40 -19.96 35.76
CA LEU A 145 5.73 -19.85 36.35
C LEU A 145 5.66 -19.94 37.89
N SER A 146 6.74 -20.39 38.51
CA SER A 146 6.96 -20.28 39.96
C SER A 146 7.56 -18.91 40.31
N THR A 147 8.57 -18.49 39.54
CA THR A 147 9.28 -17.21 39.67
C THR A 147 9.23 -16.41 38.36
N TYR A 148 9.23 -15.08 38.51
CA TYR A 148 9.27 -14.13 37.40
C TYR A 148 9.98 -12.85 37.87
N ARG A 149 10.95 -12.36 37.07
CA ARG A 149 11.84 -11.23 37.43
C ARG A 149 12.41 -11.31 38.85
N GLY A 150 12.92 -12.49 39.23
CA GLY A 150 13.55 -12.74 40.54
C GLY A 150 12.58 -12.80 41.74
N ARG A 151 11.26 -12.72 41.53
CA ARG A 151 10.23 -12.77 42.59
C ARG A 151 9.21 -13.87 42.30
N LYS A 152 8.29 -14.14 43.23
CA LYS A 152 7.15 -15.05 43.03
C LYS A 152 6.33 -14.60 41.81
N ALA A 153 5.98 -15.52 40.91
CA ALA A 153 5.20 -15.25 39.70
C ALA A 153 3.68 -15.06 39.97
N TYR A 154 3.37 -14.25 40.98
CA TYR A 154 2.03 -13.89 41.42
C TYR A 154 1.96 -12.38 41.64
N LEU A 155 0.95 -11.75 41.05
CA LEU A 155 0.81 -10.30 40.96
C LEU A 155 -0.56 -9.92 41.54
N THR A 156 -0.59 -8.90 42.40
CA THR A 156 -1.80 -8.48 43.09
C THR A 156 -2.60 -7.47 42.28
N LYS A 157 -3.93 -7.46 42.47
CA LYS A 157 -4.83 -6.41 41.98
C LYS A 157 -4.29 -5.03 42.37
N GLY A 158 -4.39 -4.06 41.45
CA GLY A 158 -3.85 -2.71 41.62
C GLY A 158 -2.38 -2.57 41.22
N SER A 159 -1.63 -3.67 41.06
CA SER A 159 -0.24 -3.61 40.57
C SER A 159 -0.14 -3.04 39.16
N LYS A 160 0.92 -2.27 38.92
CA LYS A 160 1.39 -1.85 37.59
C LYS A 160 2.61 -2.67 37.21
N ILE A 161 2.61 -3.25 36.01
CA ILE A 161 3.67 -4.14 35.53
C ILE A 161 4.30 -3.55 34.27
N LYS A 162 5.60 -3.26 34.32
CA LYS A 162 6.33 -2.70 33.18
C LYS A 162 6.45 -3.72 32.05
N TYR A 163 5.94 -3.38 30.87
CA TYR A 163 6.27 -4.02 29.60
C TYR A 163 7.71 -3.63 29.22
N VAL A 164 8.55 -4.63 28.94
CA VAL A 164 9.98 -4.43 28.62
C VAL A 164 10.33 -4.79 27.18
N GLY A 165 9.35 -5.23 26.40
CA GLY A 165 9.52 -5.50 24.97
C GLY A 165 9.53 -4.22 24.13
N LYS A 166 9.62 -4.38 22.81
CA LYS A 166 9.65 -3.27 21.86
C LYS A 166 8.28 -2.58 21.77
N SER A 167 8.11 -1.48 22.50
CA SER A 167 6.87 -0.71 22.58
C SER A 167 6.65 0.33 21.48
N TRP A 168 7.61 0.50 20.55
CA TRP A 168 7.53 1.49 19.48
C TRP A 168 7.73 0.88 18.09
N VAL A 169 7.13 1.52 17.10
CA VAL A 169 7.25 1.20 15.68
C VAL A 169 7.48 2.49 14.88
N THR A 170 7.97 2.36 13.65
CA THR A 170 8.00 3.44 12.66
C THR A 170 7.15 3.00 11.47
N TYR A 171 6.47 3.94 10.82
CA TYR A 171 5.65 3.67 9.65
C TYR A 171 6.29 4.32 8.41
N PRO A 172 7.32 3.64 7.83
CA PRO A 172 8.02 4.15 6.66
C PRO A 172 7.06 4.29 5.48
N ASP A 173 7.22 5.38 4.74
CA ASP A 173 6.51 5.58 3.49
C ASP A 173 7.34 6.43 2.50
N SER A 174 6.91 6.53 1.25
CA SER A 174 7.52 7.45 0.27
C SER A 174 6.89 8.83 0.32
N TYR A 175 7.76 9.85 0.23
CA TYR A 175 7.41 11.26 0.31
C TYR A 175 8.01 12.03 -0.86
N PHE A 176 7.27 13.02 -1.35
CA PHE A 176 7.74 14.01 -2.31
C PHE A 176 8.25 15.24 -1.56
N ASN A 177 9.45 15.73 -1.88
CA ASN A 177 9.97 17.00 -1.40
C ASN A 177 9.32 18.14 -2.20
N LEU A 178 8.62 19.05 -1.51
CA LEU A 178 7.94 20.20 -2.11
C LEU A 178 8.77 21.50 -2.04
N GLY A 179 10.02 21.42 -1.56
CA GLY A 179 10.88 22.56 -1.28
C GLY A 179 10.83 22.99 0.19
N SER A 180 11.78 23.83 0.61
CA SER A 180 11.82 24.45 1.94
C SER A 180 11.65 23.48 3.14
N GLY A 181 12.11 22.23 2.99
CA GLY A 181 12.00 21.18 4.02
C GLY A 181 10.58 20.59 4.19
N ILE A 182 9.65 20.92 3.29
CA ILE A 182 8.27 20.43 3.28
C ILE A 182 8.15 19.17 2.43
N TYR A 183 7.43 18.19 2.94
CA TYR A 183 7.21 16.90 2.29
C TYR A 183 5.73 16.52 2.32
N VAL A 184 5.29 15.71 1.36
CA VAL A 184 3.93 15.15 1.29
C VAL A 184 4.00 13.64 1.01
N LYS A 185 3.17 12.85 1.71
CA LYS A 185 3.06 11.40 1.47
C LYS A 185 2.58 11.10 0.06
N SER A 186 3.10 10.04 -0.54
CA SER A 186 2.71 9.59 -1.87
C SER A 186 1.38 8.83 -1.94
N ASN A 187 0.72 8.53 -0.81
CA ASN A 187 -0.48 7.67 -0.77
C ASN A 187 -1.59 8.14 -1.71
N ASN A 188 -1.81 9.45 -1.81
CA ASN A 188 -2.91 10.03 -2.57
C ASN A 188 -2.46 10.62 -3.92
N VAL A 189 -1.23 10.36 -4.38
CA VAL A 189 -0.71 10.90 -5.64
C VAL A 189 -1.36 10.19 -6.84
N ASN A 190 -2.10 10.96 -7.65
CA ASN A 190 -2.82 10.52 -8.84
C ASN A 190 -1.92 10.47 -10.09
N THR A 191 -1.03 11.46 -10.26
CA THR A 191 -0.03 11.46 -11.34
C THR A 191 1.31 12.05 -10.87
N MET A 192 2.39 11.63 -11.52
CA MET A 192 3.74 12.19 -11.41
C MET A 192 4.29 12.40 -12.82
N ASN A 193 4.88 13.57 -13.10
CA ASN A 193 5.42 13.90 -14.42
C ASN A 193 4.42 13.72 -15.57
N GLY A 194 3.15 14.07 -15.32
CA GLY A 194 2.04 13.92 -16.26
C GLY A 194 1.59 12.48 -16.58
N LYS A 195 2.14 11.45 -15.90
CA LYS A 195 1.75 10.04 -16.11
C LYS A 195 1.14 9.45 -14.84
N GLY A 196 0.35 8.40 -15.01
CA GLY A 196 -0.16 7.61 -13.89
C GLY A 196 0.95 6.86 -13.15
N VAL A 197 0.68 6.53 -11.90
CA VAL A 197 1.66 6.02 -10.93
C VAL A 197 1.26 4.70 -10.30
N LEU A 198 2.26 3.89 -9.98
CA LEU A 198 2.16 2.66 -9.21
C LEU A 198 2.93 2.85 -7.90
N LYS A 199 2.32 2.55 -6.75
CA LYS A 199 3.00 2.52 -5.45
C LYS A 199 3.17 1.09 -4.97
N LEU A 200 4.39 0.73 -4.61
CA LEU A 200 4.75 -0.64 -4.23
C LEU A 200 4.43 -0.95 -2.77
N ASN A 201 3.89 -2.14 -2.52
CA ASN A 201 3.68 -2.66 -1.16
C ASN A 201 4.69 -3.75 -0.78
N THR A 202 5.69 -4.02 -1.62
CA THR A 202 6.81 -4.91 -1.29
C THR A 202 8.05 -4.59 -2.14
N ASN A 203 9.22 -5.07 -1.71
CA ASN A 203 10.45 -5.01 -2.49
C ASN A 203 10.25 -5.75 -3.82
N THR A 204 10.48 -5.05 -4.92
CA THR A 204 10.04 -5.48 -6.25
C THR A 204 11.20 -5.53 -7.23
N ALA A 205 11.58 -6.75 -7.62
CA ALA A 205 12.52 -6.95 -8.71
C ALA A 205 11.92 -6.44 -10.04
N ILE A 206 12.81 -5.93 -10.90
CA ILE A 206 12.47 -5.38 -12.21
C ILE A 206 12.84 -6.39 -13.29
N TYR A 207 11.98 -6.57 -14.28
CA TYR A 207 12.08 -7.61 -15.29
C TYR A 207 12.00 -7.04 -16.72
N ASN A 208 12.56 -7.74 -17.71
CA ASN A 208 12.30 -7.49 -19.12
C ASN A 208 11.10 -8.33 -19.63
N LYS A 209 10.71 -8.13 -20.90
CA LYS A 209 9.62 -8.90 -21.54
C LYS A 209 9.83 -10.43 -21.59
N LYS A 210 11.07 -10.92 -21.44
CA LYS A 210 11.42 -12.35 -21.37
C LYS A 210 11.35 -12.91 -19.92
N GLY A 211 11.02 -12.08 -18.93
CA GLY A 211 10.99 -12.45 -17.51
C GLY A 211 12.38 -12.57 -16.87
N GLN A 212 13.43 -12.02 -17.48
CA GLN A 212 14.77 -11.93 -16.91
C GLN A 212 14.87 -10.67 -16.06
N ARG A 213 15.61 -10.71 -14.93
CA ARG A 213 15.83 -9.51 -14.09
C ARG A 213 16.77 -8.52 -14.76
N ILE A 214 16.43 -7.24 -14.73
CA ILE A 214 17.22 -6.15 -15.33
C ILE A 214 17.41 -4.98 -14.36
N SER A 215 18.31 -4.06 -14.70
CA SER A 215 18.41 -2.74 -14.07
C SER A 215 17.52 -1.73 -14.80
N PHE A 216 16.86 -0.84 -14.07
CA PHE A 216 16.09 0.30 -14.58
C PHE A 216 16.44 1.54 -13.75
N ASN A 217 16.90 2.61 -14.41
CA ASN A 217 17.43 3.81 -13.76
C ASN A 217 18.43 3.49 -12.61
N GLY A 218 19.37 2.57 -12.86
CA GLY A 218 20.39 2.14 -11.89
C GLY A 218 19.94 1.08 -10.87
N GLN A 219 18.64 0.78 -10.74
CA GLN A 219 18.13 -0.14 -9.72
C GLN A 219 17.68 -1.48 -10.31
N ARG A 220 18.03 -2.61 -9.67
CA ARG A 220 17.50 -3.96 -10.01
C ARG A 220 16.25 -4.35 -9.20
N VAL A 221 16.05 -3.68 -8.06
CA VAL A 221 14.94 -3.86 -7.13
C VAL A 221 14.48 -2.48 -6.69
N LEU A 222 13.19 -2.21 -6.83
CA LEU A 222 12.53 -1.05 -6.25
C LEU A 222 12.13 -1.40 -4.79
N PRO A 223 12.53 -0.60 -3.78
CA PRO A 223 12.09 -0.80 -2.40
C PRO A 223 10.57 -0.81 -2.20
N LYS A 224 10.10 -1.40 -1.10
CA LYS A 224 8.73 -1.20 -0.60
C LYS A 224 8.46 0.31 -0.47
N TYR A 225 7.23 0.72 -0.72
CA TYR A 225 6.75 2.10 -0.74
C TYR A 225 7.23 2.96 -1.91
N SER A 226 8.20 2.54 -2.73
CA SER A 226 8.59 3.31 -3.92
C SER A 226 7.40 3.56 -4.85
N ILE A 227 7.39 4.75 -5.45
CA ILE A 227 6.39 5.19 -6.43
C ILE A 227 7.06 5.37 -7.79
N VAL A 228 6.45 4.81 -8.84
CA VAL A 228 6.98 4.85 -10.21
C VAL A 228 5.88 5.12 -11.22
N ASN A 229 6.22 5.78 -12.33
CA ASN A 229 5.30 5.96 -13.44
C ASN A 229 5.07 4.63 -14.16
N TYR A 230 3.83 4.33 -14.55
CA TYR A 230 3.56 3.30 -15.56
C TYR A 230 3.48 3.91 -16.96
N ALA A 231 3.66 3.05 -17.97
CA ALA A 231 3.46 3.41 -19.36
C ALA A 231 2.05 2.99 -19.82
N GLY A 232 1.33 3.89 -20.49
CA GLY A 232 -0.05 3.69 -20.93
C GLY A 232 -1.03 4.64 -20.23
N LYS A 233 -2.32 4.33 -20.31
CA LYS A 233 -3.43 5.09 -19.71
C LYS A 233 -4.29 4.17 -18.85
N ARG A 234 -5.00 4.72 -17.86
CA ARG A 234 -6.09 4.00 -17.17
C ARG A 234 -7.28 3.84 -18.13
N ARG A 235 -8.06 2.78 -17.95
CA ARG A 235 -9.36 2.57 -18.62
C ARG A 235 -10.38 2.03 -17.63
N ALA A 236 -11.65 1.98 -18.00
CA ALA A 236 -12.66 1.26 -17.22
C ALA A 236 -12.26 -0.22 -17.05
N LYS A 237 -12.59 -0.80 -15.89
CA LYS A 237 -12.43 -2.22 -15.60
C LYS A 237 -13.33 -3.06 -16.50
N THR A 238 -12.83 -4.18 -17.02
CA THR A 238 -13.60 -5.23 -17.71
C THR A 238 -13.61 -6.52 -16.87
N LYS A 239 -14.43 -7.51 -17.26
CA LYS A 239 -14.45 -8.85 -16.62
C LYS A 239 -13.10 -9.58 -16.71
N SER A 240 -12.28 -9.24 -17.70
CA SER A 240 -10.94 -9.78 -17.94
C SER A 240 -9.80 -9.09 -17.17
N ASP A 241 -10.11 -8.07 -16.35
CA ASP A 241 -9.09 -7.41 -15.52
C ASP A 241 -9.00 -8.07 -14.14
N ASP A 242 -7.97 -8.90 -13.96
CA ASP A 242 -7.61 -9.48 -12.66
C ASP A 242 -7.26 -8.39 -11.63
N TYR A 243 -6.74 -7.22 -12.04
CA TYR A 243 -6.27 -6.14 -11.14
C TYR A 243 -6.91 -4.80 -11.49
N TYR A 244 -7.46 -4.13 -10.46
CA TYR A 244 -8.16 -2.86 -10.61
C TYR A 244 -8.07 -2.01 -9.35
N TYR A 245 -8.58 -0.79 -9.42
CA TYR A 245 -8.85 0.06 -8.27
C TYR A 245 -10.20 0.76 -8.45
N THR A 246 -10.85 1.16 -7.35
CA THR A 246 -12.04 2.00 -7.37
C THR A 246 -11.65 3.40 -6.90
N ASN A 247 -12.20 4.47 -7.50
CA ASN A 247 -11.99 5.82 -6.96
C ASN A 247 -12.61 5.93 -5.55
N LEU A 248 -11.99 6.66 -4.63
CA LEU A 248 -12.52 6.93 -3.28
C LEU A 248 -13.96 7.52 -3.27
N SER A 249 -14.42 8.11 -4.37
CA SER A 249 -15.80 8.60 -4.55
C SER A 249 -16.80 7.55 -5.06
N GLY A 250 -16.48 6.25 -4.99
CA GLY A 250 -17.48 5.19 -4.76
C GLY A 250 -18.25 4.54 -5.92
N SER A 251 -18.04 4.88 -7.20
CA SER A 251 -18.89 4.34 -8.29
C SER A 251 -18.21 3.78 -9.55
N LYS A 252 -16.89 3.99 -9.73
CA LYS A 252 -16.21 3.58 -10.97
C LYS A 252 -14.88 2.88 -10.69
N SER A 253 -14.77 1.65 -11.20
CA SER A 253 -13.55 0.84 -11.16
C SER A 253 -12.73 1.01 -12.44
N TYR A 254 -11.42 1.13 -12.27
CA TYR A 254 -10.46 1.35 -13.35
C TYR A 254 -9.34 0.31 -13.32
N ALA A 255 -8.87 -0.04 -14.51
CA ALA A 255 -7.72 -0.92 -14.71
C ALA A 255 -6.61 -0.21 -15.49
N VAL A 256 -5.40 -0.76 -15.38
CA VAL A 256 -4.22 -0.39 -16.17
C VAL A 256 -3.76 -1.66 -16.88
N LYS A 257 -3.37 -1.55 -18.16
CA LYS A 257 -2.95 -2.71 -18.95
C LYS A 257 -1.80 -3.45 -18.26
N ASN A 258 -2.04 -4.71 -17.93
CA ASN A 258 -1.02 -5.66 -17.50
C ASN A 258 -0.55 -6.52 -18.70
N TYR A 259 0.51 -7.28 -18.48
CA TYR A 259 1.14 -8.15 -19.46
C TYR A 259 1.46 -9.48 -18.77
N LYS A 260 1.02 -10.61 -19.33
CA LYS A 260 1.38 -11.93 -18.80
C LYS A 260 2.80 -12.31 -19.28
N ILE A 261 3.71 -12.54 -18.33
CA ILE A 261 5.08 -13.00 -18.57
C ILE A 261 5.31 -14.24 -17.72
N LYS A 262 5.47 -15.41 -18.35
CA LYS A 262 5.56 -16.72 -17.66
C LYS A 262 4.41 -16.94 -16.66
N GLY A 263 3.16 -16.79 -17.14
CA GLY A 263 1.94 -17.03 -16.37
C GLY A 263 1.60 -16.01 -15.27
N GLN A 264 2.40 -14.95 -15.10
CA GLN A 264 2.17 -13.92 -14.06
C GLN A 264 1.97 -12.55 -14.68
N ASP A 265 1.15 -11.71 -14.06
CA ASP A 265 0.84 -10.35 -14.54
C ASP A 265 1.87 -9.31 -14.11
N TYR A 266 2.25 -8.45 -15.05
CA TYR A 266 3.18 -7.35 -14.84
C TYR A 266 2.65 -6.04 -15.41
N TYR A 267 2.96 -4.93 -14.74
CA TYR A 267 2.81 -3.59 -15.31
C TYR A 267 4.09 -3.17 -16.03
N TYR A 268 3.94 -2.51 -17.18
CA TYR A 268 5.04 -1.91 -17.93
C TYR A 268 5.37 -0.52 -17.38
N ILE A 269 6.61 -0.28 -16.97
CA ILE A 269 7.09 0.99 -16.40
C ILE A 269 7.98 1.81 -17.36
N GLY A 270 8.03 1.40 -18.64
CA GLY A 270 8.81 2.05 -19.69
C GLY A 270 10.20 1.44 -19.88
N LYS A 271 10.92 1.86 -20.94
CA LYS A 271 12.29 1.41 -21.28
C LYS A 271 12.49 -0.12 -21.25
N GLY A 272 11.50 -0.91 -21.68
CA GLY A 272 11.55 -2.38 -21.66
C GLY A 272 11.42 -3.03 -20.27
N ALA A 273 11.15 -2.25 -19.21
CA ALA A 273 11.08 -2.70 -17.82
C ALA A 273 9.65 -2.95 -17.31
N TYR A 274 9.50 -4.02 -16.53
CA TYR A 274 8.25 -4.57 -16.03
C TYR A 274 8.35 -4.91 -14.54
N ILE A 275 7.24 -4.76 -13.81
CA ILE A 275 7.13 -5.14 -12.40
C ILE A 275 5.87 -5.96 -12.14
N LYS A 276 5.91 -6.93 -11.21
CA LYS A 276 4.77 -7.82 -10.93
C LYS A 276 3.57 -7.04 -10.38
N ALA A 277 2.38 -7.26 -10.93
CA ALA A 277 1.16 -6.56 -10.52
C ALA A 277 0.80 -6.83 -9.05
N ILE A 278 0.99 -8.08 -8.59
CA ILE A 278 0.81 -8.52 -7.18
C ILE A 278 1.68 -7.76 -6.16
N ASN A 279 2.64 -6.93 -6.59
CA ASN A 279 3.47 -6.11 -5.70
C ASN A 279 2.98 -4.66 -5.55
N VAL A 280 1.98 -4.24 -6.33
CA VAL A 280 1.45 -2.87 -6.33
C VAL A 280 0.31 -2.77 -5.31
N GLY A 281 0.43 -1.84 -4.37
CA GLY A 281 -0.57 -1.59 -3.33
C GLY A 281 -1.54 -0.46 -3.66
N ARG A 282 -1.12 0.52 -4.47
CA ARG A 282 -1.96 1.61 -5.00
C ARG A 282 -1.65 1.92 -6.46
N ILE A 283 -2.67 2.31 -7.22
CA ILE A 283 -2.57 2.88 -8.57
C ILE A 283 -3.24 4.25 -8.54
N ASN A 284 -2.54 5.29 -9.01
CA ASN A 284 -3.05 6.66 -9.08
C ASN A 284 -3.74 7.09 -7.76
N GLY A 285 -3.07 6.86 -6.62
CA GLY A 285 -3.56 7.19 -5.28
C GLY A 285 -4.55 6.20 -4.63
N ASN A 286 -5.19 5.32 -5.42
CA ASN A 286 -6.25 4.45 -4.94
C ASN A 286 -5.74 3.04 -4.63
N PRO A 287 -6.22 2.38 -3.55
CA PRO A 287 -5.96 0.98 -3.25
C PRO A 287 -6.21 0.02 -4.43
N VAL A 288 -5.24 -0.86 -4.71
CA VAL A 288 -5.40 -1.94 -5.71
C VAL A 288 -6.05 -3.15 -5.07
N PHE A 289 -7.04 -3.68 -5.77
CA PHE A 289 -7.68 -4.97 -5.53
C PHE A 289 -7.34 -5.93 -6.66
N ARG A 290 -7.43 -7.23 -6.36
CA ARG A 290 -7.34 -8.31 -7.32
C ARG A 290 -8.58 -9.20 -7.24
N ASP A 291 -9.19 -9.52 -8.37
CA ASP A 291 -10.22 -10.55 -8.46
C ASP A 291 -9.55 -11.93 -8.45
N GLY A 292 -9.77 -12.71 -7.39
CA GLY A 292 -9.31 -14.09 -7.31
C GLY A 292 -7.83 -14.32 -6.99
N GLY A 293 -7.51 -15.58 -6.69
CA GLY A 293 -6.15 -16.07 -6.59
C GLY A 293 -5.44 -15.70 -5.28
N ALA A 294 -4.49 -16.54 -4.85
CA ALA A 294 -3.82 -16.31 -3.57
C ALA A 294 -2.93 -15.04 -3.48
N THR A 295 -3.14 -14.23 -2.43
CA THR A 295 -2.26 -13.15 -1.97
C THR A 295 -1.33 -13.60 -0.81
N THR A 296 -0.48 -12.72 -0.31
CA THR A 296 0.27 -12.93 0.94
C THR A 296 -0.16 -11.89 1.96
N ILE A 297 -0.47 -12.33 3.17
CA ILE A 297 -0.78 -11.47 4.32
C ILE A 297 0.26 -11.64 5.44
N VAL A 298 0.43 -10.60 6.25
CA VAL A 298 1.39 -10.55 7.36
C VAL A 298 0.71 -9.93 8.60
N PRO A 299 0.43 -10.71 9.66
CA PRO A 299 -0.19 -10.22 10.90
C PRO A 299 0.59 -9.14 11.62
N GLN A 300 -0.11 -8.10 12.06
CA GLN A 300 0.44 -7.00 12.88
C GLN A 300 0.46 -7.37 14.37
N MET A 301 -0.38 -8.33 14.77
CA MET A 301 -0.48 -8.96 16.09
C MET A 301 -0.66 -10.48 15.92
N ASP A 302 -0.74 -11.23 17.01
CA ASP A 302 -1.21 -12.62 16.97
C ASP A 302 -2.71 -12.67 16.61
N LEU A 303 -3.10 -13.54 15.68
CA LEU A 303 -4.50 -13.68 15.26
C LEU A 303 -5.05 -15.05 15.61
N PHE A 304 -6.32 -15.08 16.03
CA PHE A 304 -7.05 -16.33 16.13
C PHE A 304 -7.27 -16.93 14.73
N ILE A 305 -7.13 -18.26 14.64
CA ILE A 305 -7.63 -19.01 13.50
C ILE A 305 -9.11 -19.31 13.74
N TYR A 306 -9.93 -19.08 12.73
CA TYR A 306 -11.36 -19.36 12.69
C TYR A 306 -11.59 -20.58 11.79
N ASN A 307 -12.57 -21.43 12.11
CA ASN A 307 -12.92 -22.58 11.28
C ASN A 307 -13.81 -22.19 10.09
N SER A 308 -14.23 -23.17 9.29
CA SER A 308 -15.10 -22.98 8.11
C SER A 308 -16.46 -22.35 8.41
N LYS A 309 -16.92 -22.40 9.67
CA LYS A 309 -18.16 -21.77 10.16
C LYS A 309 -17.89 -20.42 10.84
N LEU A 310 -16.73 -19.81 10.58
CA LEU A 310 -16.20 -18.59 11.21
C LEU A 310 -16.26 -18.60 12.76
N LYS A 311 -16.15 -19.79 13.39
CA LYS A 311 -16.03 -19.91 14.85
C LYS A 311 -14.55 -19.93 15.24
N LYS A 312 -14.20 -19.12 16.25
CA LYS A 312 -12.85 -19.02 16.82
C LYS A 312 -12.35 -20.38 17.32
N THR A 313 -11.14 -20.77 16.94
CA THR A 313 -10.50 -22.02 17.38
C THR A 313 -9.50 -21.76 18.52
N LYS A 314 -8.90 -22.84 19.06
CA LYS A 314 -7.77 -22.74 20.01
C LYS A 314 -6.43 -22.43 19.32
N GLN A 315 -6.38 -22.40 17.98
CA GLN A 315 -5.17 -22.15 17.20
C GLN A 315 -5.00 -20.66 16.88
N SER A 316 -3.78 -20.26 16.55
CA SER A 316 -3.42 -18.88 16.23
C SER A 316 -2.28 -18.82 15.23
N VAL A 317 -2.26 -17.79 14.40
CA VAL A 317 -1.07 -17.37 13.64
C VAL A 317 -0.33 -16.28 14.40
N LYS A 318 1.00 -16.26 14.31
CA LYS A 318 1.84 -15.33 15.07
C LYS A 318 2.10 -14.03 14.32
N LYS A 319 2.32 -12.94 15.07
CA LYS A 319 2.77 -11.65 14.52
C LYS A 319 3.93 -11.84 13.54
N GLY A 320 3.85 -11.22 12.35
CA GLY A 320 4.88 -11.29 11.32
C GLY A 320 4.92 -12.59 10.49
N GLN A 321 4.15 -13.61 10.83
CA GLN A 321 4.07 -14.87 10.07
C GLN A 321 3.49 -14.62 8.66
N LYS A 322 4.23 -14.97 7.61
CA LYS A 322 3.71 -14.86 6.23
C LYS A 322 2.70 -15.97 5.96
N ILE A 323 1.49 -15.59 5.59
CA ILE A 323 0.40 -16.52 5.29
C ILE A 323 0.00 -16.36 3.82
N ARG A 324 -0.22 -17.46 3.10
CA ARG A 324 -0.87 -17.44 1.78
C ARG A 324 -2.37 -17.48 2.00
N ALA A 325 -3.08 -16.49 1.48
CA ALA A 325 -4.50 -16.31 1.70
C ALA A 325 -5.27 -16.19 0.38
N LEU A 326 -6.46 -16.77 0.35
CA LEU A 326 -7.41 -16.77 -0.76
C LEU A 326 -8.49 -15.70 -0.55
N ASP A 327 -9.45 -15.66 -1.47
CA ASP A 327 -10.55 -14.70 -1.49
C ASP A 327 -11.23 -14.54 -0.13
N PRO A 328 -11.43 -13.29 0.34
CA PRO A 328 -12.02 -13.04 1.63
C PRO A 328 -13.54 -13.02 1.57
N VAL A 329 -14.14 -13.38 2.70
CA VAL A 329 -15.58 -13.42 2.93
C VAL A 329 -15.97 -12.34 3.92
N ILE A 330 -17.17 -11.78 3.76
CA ILE A 330 -17.75 -10.81 4.68
C ILE A 330 -18.77 -11.53 5.57
N LEU A 331 -18.76 -11.22 6.87
CA LEU A 331 -19.75 -11.65 7.85
C LEU A 331 -20.44 -10.43 8.44
N GLY A 332 -21.78 -10.40 8.45
CA GLY A 332 -22.57 -9.24 8.88
C GLY A 332 -22.80 -8.23 7.75
N SER A 333 -23.33 -7.06 8.11
CA SER A 333 -23.71 -5.97 7.19
C SER A 333 -23.53 -4.60 7.85
N GLY A 334 -23.42 -3.54 7.05
CA GLY A 334 -23.17 -2.18 7.56
C GLY A 334 -21.90 -2.09 8.42
N ASP A 335 -21.95 -1.23 9.44
CA ASP A 335 -20.81 -0.90 10.32
C ASP A 335 -20.39 -2.04 11.26
N ILE A 336 -21.12 -3.17 11.27
CA ILE A 336 -20.74 -4.38 12.00
C ILE A 336 -20.15 -5.47 11.08
N ALA A 337 -20.02 -5.20 9.78
CA ALA A 337 -19.46 -6.15 8.83
C ALA A 337 -17.98 -6.44 9.13
N GLN A 338 -17.59 -7.71 9.10
CA GLN A 338 -16.24 -8.16 9.40
C GLN A 338 -15.66 -8.95 8.21
N LEU A 339 -14.42 -8.66 7.84
CA LEU A 339 -13.74 -9.30 6.72
C LEU A 339 -12.82 -10.43 7.19
N PHE A 340 -12.95 -11.61 6.57
CA PHE A 340 -12.17 -12.81 6.90
C PHE A 340 -11.46 -13.37 5.68
N TYR A 341 -10.15 -13.59 5.78
CA TYR A 341 -9.34 -14.20 4.72
C TYR A 341 -9.17 -15.70 4.94
N ARG A 342 -9.46 -16.52 3.92
CA ARG A 342 -9.22 -17.97 3.95
C ARG A 342 -7.73 -18.27 3.83
N ILE A 343 -7.20 -19.17 4.65
CA ILE A 343 -5.80 -19.64 4.57
C ILE A 343 -5.71 -20.70 3.45
N LYS A 344 -4.85 -20.49 2.44
CA LYS A 344 -4.70 -21.43 1.30
C LYS A 344 -4.26 -22.81 1.82
N GLY A 345 -4.84 -23.87 1.25
CA GLY A 345 -4.59 -25.25 1.66
C GLY A 345 -5.38 -25.69 2.89
N THR A 346 -6.32 -24.88 3.38
CA THR A 346 -7.19 -25.22 4.52
C THR A 346 -8.63 -24.76 4.29
N SER A 347 -9.53 -25.12 5.20
CA SER A 347 -10.88 -24.55 5.33
C SER A 347 -10.98 -23.46 6.42
N ASN A 348 -9.84 -22.99 6.93
CA ASN A 348 -9.73 -22.05 8.04
C ASN A 348 -9.50 -20.60 7.57
N TYR A 349 -9.78 -19.65 8.45
CA TYR A 349 -9.79 -18.20 8.19
C TYR A 349 -9.03 -17.41 9.25
N VAL A 350 -8.62 -16.18 8.91
CA VAL A 350 -8.18 -15.14 9.85
C VAL A 350 -8.95 -13.85 9.62
N SER A 351 -9.32 -13.16 10.70
CA SER A 351 -10.07 -11.88 10.64
C SER A 351 -9.14 -10.71 10.34
N TRP A 352 -9.45 -9.95 9.28
CA TRP A 352 -8.78 -8.67 9.01
C TRP A 352 -9.28 -7.57 9.93
N GLY A 353 -10.56 -7.58 10.27
CA GLY A 353 -11.23 -6.59 11.11
C GLY A 353 -12.51 -6.10 10.45
N ASP A 354 -12.91 -4.88 10.80
CA ASP A 354 -14.02 -4.14 10.19
C ASP A 354 -13.90 -4.07 8.67
N TYR A 355 -14.97 -4.38 7.95
CA TYR A 355 -15.01 -4.33 6.50
C TYR A 355 -15.15 -2.90 5.95
N SER A 356 -15.75 -1.96 6.70
CA SER A 356 -15.95 -0.57 6.25
C SER A 356 -14.62 0.15 5.96
N GLU A 357 -13.59 -0.17 6.73
CA GLU A 357 -12.21 0.31 6.58
C GLU A 357 -11.44 -0.32 5.40
N TYR A 358 -11.98 -1.38 4.78
CA TYR A 358 -11.20 -2.20 3.86
C TYR A 358 -10.96 -1.56 2.49
N GLY A 359 -9.69 -1.22 2.22
CA GLY A 359 -9.34 -0.48 1.02
C GLY A 359 -9.82 0.98 1.02
N PHE A 360 -10.12 1.53 2.21
CA PHE A 360 -10.28 2.96 2.42
C PHE A 360 -8.93 3.62 2.76
N GLU A 361 -8.83 4.94 2.58
CA GLU A 361 -7.63 5.79 2.69
C GLU A 361 -6.30 5.07 3.00
N ASP A 362 -5.85 5.00 4.25
CA ASP A 362 -4.59 4.42 4.72
C ASP A 362 -4.79 3.12 5.55
N ASP A 363 -5.68 2.24 5.08
CA ASP A 363 -6.08 0.94 5.67
C ASP A 363 -4.93 -0.01 6.14
N ALA A 364 -3.71 0.20 5.66
CA ALA A 364 -2.50 -0.51 6.11
C ALA A 364 -2.25 -0.40 7.63
N TYR A 365 -2.84 0.59 8.31
CA TYR A 365 -2.65 0.83 9.74
C TYR A 365 -3.83 0.40 10.62
N VAL A 366 -5.05 0.26 10.06
CA VAL A 366 -6.26 -0.09 10.84
C VAL A 366 -6.53 -1.60 10.89
N GLY A 367 -6.11 -2.34 9.86
CA GLY A 367 -6.36 -3.77 9.77
C GLY A 367 -5.38 -4.66 10.55
N ASN A 368 -5.87 -5.80 11.03
CA ASN A 368 -5.11 -6.80 11.79
C ASN A 368 -3.89 -7.39 11.04
N PHE A 369 -3.86 -7.28 9.71
CA PHE A 369 -2.72 -7.70 8.88
C PHE A 369 -2.49 -6.79 7.67
N ASN A 370 -1.22 -6.72 7.27
CA ASN A 370 -0.79 -6.10 6.02
C ASN A 370 -0.95 -7.09 4.84
N PHE A 371 -1.31 -6.55 3.67
CA PHE A 371 -1.39 -7.30 2.41
C PHE A 371 -0.13 -7.14 1.57
N ARG A 372 0.09 -8.08 0.64
CA ARG A 372 0.92 -7.83 -0.56
C ARG A 372 0.11 -7.07 -1.62
N VAL A 373 -1.08 -7.58 -1.92
CA VAL A 373 -2.18 -6.88 -2.62
C VAL A 373 -3.50 -7.32 -1.97
N ARG A 374 -4.52 -6.45 -2.00
CA ARG A 374 -5.88 -6.78 -1.54
C ARG A 374 -6.56 -7.70 -2.53
N LEU A 375 -7.40 -8.61 -2.04
CA LEU A 375 -8.33 -9.38 -2.86
C LEU A 375 -9.71 -8.73 -2.81
N ASN A 376 -10.46 -8.81 -3.91
CA ASN A 376 -11.86 -8.39 -3.93
C ASN A 376 -12.70 -9.36 -3.07
N PRO A 377 -13.49 -8.88 -2.09
CA PRO A 377 -14.31 -9.75 -1.26
C PRO A 377 -15.43 -10.42 -2.04
N ILE A 378 -15.67 -11.70 -1.73
CA ILE A 378 -16.78 -12.47 -2.27
C ILE A 378 -17.95 -12.38 -1.29
N LYS A 379 -19.17 -12.25 -1.84
CA LYS A 379 -20.38 -11.97 -1.07
C LYS A 379 -20.83 -13.09 -0.12
N THR A 380 -20.38 -14.34 -0.29
CA THR A 380 -20.77 -15.49 0.55
C THR A 380 -19.61 -16.45 0.80
N ILE A 381 -19.71 -17.20 1.91
CA ILE A 381 -18.74 -18.24 2.30
C ILE A 381 -18.77 -19.42 1.32
N GLU A 382 -19.94 -19.76 0.79
CA GLU A 382 -20.13 -20.87 -0.15
C GLU A 382 -19.39 -20.63 -1.47
N THR A 383 -19.51 -19.44 -2.07
CA THR A 383 -18.78 -19.10 -3.30
C THR A 383 -17.26 -19.07 -3.07
N ALA A 384 -16.79 -18.69 -1.88
CA ALA A 384 -15.37 -18.79 -1.49
C ALA A 384 -14.93 -20.22 -1.13
N ALA A 385 -15.88 -21.13 -0.88
CA ALA A 385 -15.60 -22.56 -0.71
C ALA A 385 -15.28 -23.20 -2.07
N THR A 386 -16.17 -22.99 -3.05
CA THR A 386 -16.09 -23.55 -4.42
C THR A 386 -14.83 -23.12 -5.17
N ARG A 387 -14.57 -21.80 -5.28
CA ARG A 387 -13.41 -21.27 -6.01
C ARG A 387 -12.04 -21.73 -5.49
N ALA A 388 -11.99 -22.17 -4.23
CA ALA A 388 -10.77 -22.67 -3.63
C ALA A 388 -10.56 -24.17 -3.85
N ALA A 389 -11.61 -24.93 -4.24
CA ALA A 389 -11.46 -26.28 -4.76
C ALA A 389 -10.87 -26.23 -6.17
N GLU A 390 -11.39 -25.34 -7.02
CA GLU A 390 -10.86 -25.00 -8.36
C GLU A 390 -9.39 -24.48 -8.36
N GLU A 391 -8.81 -24.22 -7.18
CA GLU A 391 -7.42 -23.75 -7.00
C GLU A 391 -6.51 -24.79 -6.31
N LEU A 392 -7.02 -26.01 -6.11
CA LEU A 392 -6.32 -27.20 -5.61
C LEU A 392 -6.13 -28.26 -6.69
N ASP A 393 -6.98 -28.25 -7.73
CA ASP A 393 -6.76 -28.90 -9.02
C ASP A 393 -5.77 -28.09 -9.91
#